data_AF-A0A1V6YD79-F1
#
_entry.id   AF-A0A1V6YD79-F1
#
_cell.length_a   1.000
_cell.length_b   1.000
_cell.length_c   1.000
_cell.angle_alpha   90.00
_cell.angle_beta   90.00
_cell.angle_gamma   90.00
#
_symmetry.space_group_name_H-M   'P 1'
#
loop_
_entity.id
_entity.type
_entity.pdbx_description
1 polymer ?
#
loop_
_entity_poly.entity_id
_entity_poly.type
_entity_poly.pdbx_seq_one_letter_code
_entity_poly.pdbx_strand_id
1 'polypeptide(L)'
;MDPFAQLPSELNQQILIHIDFATAENLISASSHVRAIFRAHPAVINNVILANPITSFPEIRRLCYTIIQTHSQQACEGTPNLDVSIGIIHLVAGIQRLACACLSLMQQNFASTLSEIPAGSLSGPERAEKARKPLYWTEEYRMYWSLFHLQYYSALRKAEPTQALDAYNVWNEIGSERAEQIWTTAAVLSDLGLHPTKREPSPYALPGICPGKHHFLSSTRSTCPLVVSPCLSGLRRLSPPENEATT
;
A
#
# COMPACT_ATOMS: atom_id res chain seq x y z
N MET A 1 -11.77 31.68 3.15
CA MET A 1 -12.68 31.29 4.25
C MET A 1 -12.77 29.78 4.27
N ASP A 2 -12.86 29.16 5.45
CA ASP A 2 -13.09 27.72 5.59
C ASP A 2 -14.59 27.43 5.38
N PRO A 3 -14.98 26.72 4.30
CA PRO A 3 -16.39 26.43 4.03
C PRO A 3 -17.00 25.49 5.08
N PHE A 4 -16.20 24.64 5.72
CA PHE A 4 -16.69 23.72 6.75
C PHE A 4 -17.09 24.45 8.03
N ALA A 5 -16.52 25.62 8.30
CA ALA A 5 -16.86 26.43 9.47
C ALA A 5 -18.27 27.04 9.40
N GLN A 6 -18.89 27.09 8.22
CA GLN A 6 -20.25 27.62 8.03
C GLN A 6 -21.32 26.53 8.09
N LEU A 7 -20.91 25.25 8.07
CA LEU A 7 -21.82 24.11 8.04
C LEU A 7 -22.07 23.56 9.44
N PRO A 8 -23.30 23.08 9.74
CA PRO A 8 -23.58 22.28 10.93
C PRO A 8 -22.65 21.05 11.02
N SER A 9 -22.32 20.65 12.24
CA SER A 9 -21.44 19.51 12.51
C SER A 9 -21.92 18.22 11.85
N GLU A 10 -23.24 18.02 11.77
CA GLU A 10 -23.86 16.81 11.23
C GLU A 10 -23.65 16.72 9.72
N LEU A 11 -23.79 17.84 9.01
CA LEU A 11 -23.52 17.90 7.56
C LEU A 11 -22.04 17.71 7.27
N ASN A 12 -21.18 18.31 8.08
CA ASN A 12 -19.74 18.08 7.97
C ASN A 12 -19.40 16.60 8.17
N GLN A 13 -19.97 15.93 9.16
CA GLN A 13 -19.76 14.49 9.38
C GLN A 13 -20.22 13.65 8.18
N GLN A 14 -21.40 13.94 7.63
CA GLN A 14 -21.90 13.23 6.44
C GLN A 14 -20.98 13.40 5.23
N ILE A 15 -20.52 14.63 4.97
CA ILE A 15 -19.56 14.90 3.89
C ILE A 15 -18.27 14.13 4.14
N LEU A 16 -17.73 14.20 5.36
CA LEU A 16 -16.45 13.58 5.72
C LEU A 16 -16.49 12.06 5.56
N ILE A 17 -17.61 11.37 5.77
CA ILE A 17 -17.70 9.91 5.62
C ILE A 17 -17.52 9.45 4.16
N HIS A 18 -17.80 10.31 3.18
CA HIS A 18 -17.79 9.95 1.75
C HIS A 18 -16.51 10.36 1.00
N ILE A 19 -15.53 10.95 1.68
CA ILE A 19 -14.27 11.35 1.04
C ILE A 19 -13.26 10.20 1.03
N ASP A 20 -12.30 10.28 0.11
CA ASP A 20 -11.15 9.37 0.12
C ASP A 20 -10.09 9.77 1.16
N PHE A 21 -9.12 8.89 1.43
CA PHE A 21 -8.13 9.14 2.48
C PHE A 21 -7.23 10.32 2.13
N ALA A 22 -6.86 10.48 0.86
CA ALA A 22 -6.08 11.63 0.41
C ALA A 22 -6.81 12.97 0.68
N THR A 23 -8.10 13.03 0.42
CA THR A 23 -8.96 14.19 0.70
C THR A 23 -9.12 14.39 2.20
N ALA A 24 -9.32 13.33 2.99
CA ALA A 24 -9.38 13.41 4.45
C ALA A 24 -8.09 14.02 5.02
N GLU A 25 -6.92 13.52 4.62
CA GLU A 25 -5.63 14.07 5.04
C GLU A 25 -5.49 15.55 4.66
N ASN A 26 -5.86 15.92 3.43
CA ASN A 26 -5.78 17.30 2.96
C ASN A 26 -6.70 18.21 3.78
N LEU A 27 -7.93 17.79 4.07
CA LEU A 27 -8.89 18.56 4.86
C LEU A 27 -8.45 18.71 6.33
N ILE A 28 -7.95 17.64 6.95
CA ILE A 28 -7.39 17.69 8.32
C ILE A 28 -6.22 18.69 8.38
N SER A 29 -5.41 18.75 7.32
CA SER A 29 -4.27 19.65 7.24
C SER A 29 -4.70 21.11 7.01
N ALA A 30 -5.69 21.34 6.14
CA ALA A 30 -6.11 22.66 5.68
C ALA A 30 -7.17 23.35 6.57
N SER A 31 -8.01 22.59 7.27
CA SER A 31 -9.11 23.12 8.08
C SER A 31 -8.95 22.74 9.56
N SER A 32 -8.78 23.76 10.41
CA SER A 32 -8.80 23.59 11.86
C SER A 32 -10.17 23.15 12.36
N HIS A 33 -11.25 23.52 11.67
CA HIS A 33 -12.61 23.11 12.00
C HIS A 33 -12.83 21.62 11.73
N VAL A 34 -12.46 21.13 10.55
CA VAL A 34 -12.51 19.69 10.24
C VAL A 34 -11.64 18.89 11.22
N ARG A 35 -10.43 19.39 11.53
CA ARG A 35 -9.59 18.80 12.57
C ARG A 35 -10.30 18.73 13.91
N ALA A 36 -10.98 19.80 14.34
CA ALA A 36 -11.77 19.84 15.56
C ALA A 36 -12.94 18.83 15.56
N ILE A 37 -13.61 18.64 14.42
CA ILE A 37 -14.67 17.62 14.29
C ILE A 37 -14.11 16.22 14.49
N PHE A 38 -12.98 15.89 13.83
CA PHE A 38 -12.32 14.61 14.05
C PHE A 38 -11.84 14.43 15.50
N ARG A 39 -11.44 15.51 16.18
CA ARG A 39 -11.13 15.48 17.63
C ARG A 39 -12.35 15.15 18.48
N ALA A 40 -13.47 15.83 18.21
CA ALA A 40 -14.69 15.70 18.99
C ALA A 40 -15.44 14.39 18.71
N HIS A 41 -15.30 13.83 17.51
CA HIS A 41 -16.01 12.64 17.07
C HIS A 41 -15.07 11.61 16.42
N PRO A 42 -14.23 10.89 17.19
CA PRO A 42 -13.32 9.87 16.65
C PRO A 42 -14.03 8.77 15.85
N ALA A 43 -15.30 8.49 16.16
CA ALA A 43 -16.13 7.54 15.41
C ALA A 43 -16.25 7.90 13.92
N VAL A 44 -16.13 9.18 13.55
CA VAL A 44 -16.11 9.61 12.14
C VAL A 44 -14.93 9.02 11.40
N ILE A 45 -13.76 8.88 12.04
CA ILE A 45 -12.58 8.25 11.42
C ILE A 45 -12.87 6.78 11.11
N ASN A 46 -13.48 6.06 12.05
CA ASN A 46 -13.89 4.68 11.81
C ASN A 46 -14.90 4.59 10.67
N ASN A 47 -15.83 5.55 10.57
CA ASN A 47 -16.80 5.58 9.48
C ASN A 47 -16.14 5.89 8.13
N VAL A 48 -15.15 6.79 8.08
CA VAL A 48 -14.33 7.03 6.88
C VAL A 48 -13.58 5.76 6.48
N ILE A 49 -12.98 5.07 7.44
CA ILE A 49 -12.32 3.78 7.20
C ILE A 49 -13.32 2.73 6.73
N LEU A 50 -14.55 2.69 7.24
CA LEU A 50 -15.54 1.68 6.83
C LEU A 50 -16.19 1.97 5.47
N ALA A 51 -16.37 3.24 5.14
CA ALA A 51 -17.02 3.68 3.91
C ALA A 51 -16.07 3.67 2.69
N ASN A 52 -14.76 3.63 2.91
CA ASN A 52 -13.80 3.69 1.82
C ASN A 52 -13.71 2.35 1.04
N PRO A 53 -13.74 2.36 -0.31
CA PRO A 53 -13.59 1.14 -1.10
C PRO A 53 -12.26 0.38 -0.87
N ILE A 54 -11.17 1.08 -0.55
CA ILE A 54 -9.85 0.49 -0.30
C ILE A 54 -9.89 -0.47 0.91
N THR A 55 -10.73 -0.16 1.88
CA THR A 55 -10.91 -0.91 3.14
C THR A 55 -12.13 -1.84 3.10
N SER A 56 -12.80 -1.97 1.95
CA SER A 56 -13.80 -3.03 1.74
C SER A 56 -13.18 -4.43 1.83
N PHE A 57 -11.87 -4.53 1.57
CA PHE A 57 -11.11 -5.77 1.66
C PHE A 57 -10.85 -6.16 3.13
N PRO A 58 -11.24 -7.38 3.55
CA PRO A 58 -11.09 -7.84 4.92
C PRO A 58 -9.65 -7.72 5.45
N GLU A 59 -8.65 -7.90 4.61
CA GLU A 59 -7.23 -7.88 4.95
C GLU A 59 -6.76 -6.46 5.27
N ILE A 60 -7.03 -5.50 4.39
CA ILE A 60 -6.69 -4.08 4.60
C ILE A 60 -7.47 -3.53 5.79
N ARG A 61 -8.74 -3.92 5.91
CA ARG A 61 -9.59 -3.57 7.05
C ARG A 61 -9.03 -4.13 8.36
N ARG A 62 -8.63 -5.40 8.36
CA ARG A 62 -8.02 -6.06 9.53
C ARG A 62 -6.74 -5.32 9.92
N LEU A 63 -5.87 -4.98 8.97
CA LEU A 63 -4.65 -4.21 9.24
C LEU A 63 -4.96 -2.86 9.88
N CYS A 64 -5.91 -2.10 9.34
CA CYS A 64 -6.34 -0.83 9.93
C CYS A 64 -6.84 -1.01 11.36
N TYR A 65 -7.70 -2.01 11.60
CA TYR A 65 -8.22 -2.29 12.95
C TYR A 65 -7.15 -2.78 13.93
N THR A 66 -6.21 -3.62 13.49
CA THR A 66 -5.09 -4.07 14.33
C THR A 66 -4.26 -2.87 14.77
N ILE A 67 -3.98 -1.92 13.85
CA ILE A 67 -3.27 -0.68 14.20
C ILE A 67 -4.09 0.11 15.25
N ILE A 68 -5.40 0.33 15.02
CA ILE A 68 -6.27 1.05 15.98
C ILE A 68 -6.28 0.37 17.35
N GLN A 69 -6.50 -0.94 17.40
CA GLN A 69 -6.65 -1.71 18.63
C GLN A 69 -5.35 -1.74 19.44
N THR A 70 -4.21 -1.97 18.78
CA THR A 70 -2.93 -2.10 19.49
C THR A 70 -2.55 -0.78 20.17
N HIS A 71 -2.87 0.35 19.54
CA HIS A 71 -2.63 1.67 20.12
C HIS A 71 -3.67 2.09 21.16
N SER A 72 -4.91 1.59 21.05
CA SER A 72 -5.94 1.82 22.06
C SER A 72 -5.68 1.05 23.36
N GLN A 73 -5.02 -0.11 23.29
CA GLN A 73 -4.67 -0.93 24.46
C GLN A 73 -3.43 -0.42 25.21
N GLN A 74 -2.51 0.29 24.54
CA GLN A 74 -1.36 0.93 25.17
C GLN A 74 -1.74 2.23 25.90
N ALA A 75 -2.84 2.88 25.49
CA ALA A 75 -3.43 3.97 26.25
C ALA A 75 -4.33 3.36 27.34
N CYS A 76 -3.82 3.25 28.57
CA CYS A 76 -4.64 2.99 29.74
C CYS A 76 -5.61 4.15 29.99
N GLU A 77 -6.65 4.30 29.15
CA GLU A 77 -7.89 5.08 29.35
C GLU A 77 -8.64 5.20 28.00
N GLY A 78 -9.53 4.23 27.75
CA GLY A 78 -10.86 4.34 27.12
C GLY A 78 -11.12 5.03 25.77
N THR A 79 -10.19 5.83 25.23
CA THR A 79 -10.39 6.57 23.96
C THR A 79 -9.19 6.38 23.06
N PRO A 80 -9.38 5.94 21.79
CA PRO A 80 -8.27 5.88 20.84
C PRO A 80 -7.63 7.26 20.75
N ASN A 81 -6.34 7.33 21.03
CA ASN A 81 -5.60 8.58 20.93
C ASN A 81 -5.81 9.16 19.52
N LEU A 82 -6.35 10.37 19.45
CA LEU A 82 -6.66 11.05 18.20
C LEU A 82 -5.45 11.07 17.26
N ASP A 83 -4.24 11.21 17.81
CA ASP A 83 -3.00 11.23 17.03
C ASP A 83 -2.75 9.92 16.29
N VAL A 84 -3.21 8.80 16.85
CA VAL A 84 -3.17 7.47 16.21
C VAL A 84 -4.16 7.42 15.06
N SER A 85 -5.38 7.89 15.27
CA SER A 85 -6.45 7.79 14.27
C SER A 85 -6.17 8.71 13.07
N ILE A 86 -5.67 9.91 13.34
CA ILE A 86 -5.12 10.81 12.31
C ILE A 86 -3.89 10.19 11.65
N GLY A 87 -3.02 9.55 12.43
CA GLY A 87 -1.86 8.80 11.91
C GLY A 87 -2.25 7.70 10.91
N ILE A 88 -3.36 7.00 11.13
CA ILE A 88 -3.90 6.02 10.19
C ILE A 88 -4.38 6.70 8.92
N ILE A 89 -5.13 7.81 9.01
CA ILE A 89 -5.55 8.56 7.82
C ILE A 89 -4.32 8.98 6.99
N HIS A 90 -3.27 9.49 7.64
CA HIS A 90 -2.02 9.84 6.96
C HIS A 90 -1.36 8.63 6.29
N LEU A 91 -1.29 7.49 7.00
CA LEU A 91 -0.73 6.25 6.47
C LEU A 91 -1.49 5.79 5.22
N VAL A 92 -2.82 5.68 5.32
CA VAL A 92 -3.63 5.16 4.22
C VAL A 92 -3.68 6.17 3.05
N ALA A 93 -3.70 7.47 3.33
CA ALA A 93 -3.58 8.50 2.30
C ALA A 93 -2.24 8.43 1.55
N GLY A 94 -1.13 8.19 2.28
CA GLY A 94 0.19 8.00 1.69
C GLY A 94 0.22 6.77 0.76
N ILE A 95 -0.34 5.64 1.22
CA ILE A 95 -0.50 4.44 0.41
C ILE A 95 -1.38 4.71 -0.82
N GLN A 96 -2.48 5.46 -0.64
CA GLN A 96 -3.38 5.82 -1.73
C GLN A 96 -2.65 6.57 -2.84
N ARG A 97 -1.95 7.66 -2.48
CA ARG A 97 -1.19 8.48 -3.43
C ARG A 97 -0.09 7.68 -4.12
N LEU A 98 0.62 6.83 -3.37
CA LEU A 98 1.72 6.03 -3.91
C LEU A 98 1.23 4.98 -4.91
N ALA A 99 0.11 4.30 -4.62
CA ALA A 99 -0.50 3.37 -5.56
C ALA A 99 -0.95 4.09 -6.83
N CYS A 100 -1.65 5.23 -6.69
CA CYS A 100 -2.09 6.02 -7.84
C CYS A 100 -0.91 6.46 -8.71
N ALA A 101 0.18 6.95 -8.10
CA ALA A 101 1.39 7.33 -8.83
C ALA A 101 2.03 6.14 -9.55
N CYS A 102 2.20 5.01 -8.85
CA CYS A 102 2.79 3.79 -9.39
C CYS A 102 1.99 3.26 -10.59
N LEU A 103 0.68 3.09 -10.40
CA LEU A 103 -0.22 2.57 -11.42
C LEU A 103 -0.32 3.49 -12.65
N SER A 104 -0.39 4.80 -12.43
CA SER A 104 -0.41 5.78 -13.52
C SER A 104 0.88 5.75 -14.34
N LEU A 105 2.05 5.70 -13.67
CA LEU A 105 3.34 5.65 -14.35
C LEU A 105 3.54 4.33 -15.10
N MET A 106 3.19 3.19 -14.50
CA MET A 106 3.21 1.90 -15.18
C MET A 106 2.34 1.91 -16.43
N GLN A 107 1.12 2.43 -16.33
CA GLN A 107 0.21 2.53 -17.46
C GLN A 107 0.75 3.45 -18.56
N GLN A 108 1.28 4.61 -18.20
CA GLN A 108 1.89 5.55 -19.14
C GLN A 108 3.08 4.93 -19.88
N ASN A 109 3.99 4.30 -19.14
CA ASN A 109 5.15 3.61 -19.71
C ASN A 109 4.73 2.46 -20.63
N PHE A 110 3.75 1.66 -20.21
CA PHE A 110 3.23 0.57 -21.03
C PHE A 110 2.59 1.09 -22.33
N ALA A 111 1.74 2.12 -22.24
CA ALA A 111 1.12 2.73 -23.41
C ALA A 111 2.15 3.37 -24.35
N SER A 112 3.20 4.00 -23.80
CA SER A 112 4.30 4.57 -24.59
C SER A 112 5.02 3.48 -25.38
N THR A 113 5.45 2.41 -24.71
CA THR A 113 6.13 1.28 -25.37
C THR A 113 5.26 0.62 -26.43
N LEU A 114 3.96 0.47 -26.19
CA LEU A 114 3.04 -0.10 -27.17
C LEU A 114 2.84 0.78 -28.41
N SER A 115 2.96 2.10 -28.27
CA SER A 115 2.79 3.02 -29.39
C SER A 115 3.90 2.87 -30.44
N GLU A 116 5.08 2.39 -30.03
CA GLU A 116 6.26 2.23 -30.87
C GLU A 116 6.33 0.85 -31.56
N ILE A 117 5.57 -0.14 -31.07
CA ILE A 117 5.71 -1.54 -31.49
C ILE A 117 4.43 -2.01 -32.21
N PRO A 118 4.45 -2.19 -33.54
CA PRO A 118 3.34 -2.85 -34.24
C PRO A 118 3.25 -4.33 -33.84
N ALA A 119 2.03 -4.85 -33.70
CA ALA A 119 1.81 -6.28 -33.44
C ALA A 119 0.56 -6.80 -34.14
N GLY A 120 0.77 -7.71 -35.10
CA GLY A 120 -0.30 -8.30 -35.89
C GLY A 120 -1.04 -7.23 -36.71
N SER A 121 -2.38 -7.25 -36.63
CA SER A 121 -3.25 -6.33 -37.37
C SER A 121 -3.51 -4.99 -36.68
N LEU A 122 -3.09 -4.83 -35.41
CA LEU A 122 -3.32 -3.58 -34.66
C LEU A 122 -2.12 -2.66 -34.79
N SER A 123 -2.40 -1.40 -35.11
CA SER A 123 -1.39 -0.35 -35.09
C SER A 123 -0.94 -0.06 -33.64
N GLY A 124 0.29 0.43 -33.48
CA GLY A 124 0.81 0.86 -32.18
C GLY A 124 -0.12 1.85 -31.45
N PRO A 125 -0.63 2.92 -32.12
CA PRO A 125 -1.57 3.86 -31.52
C PRO A 125 -2.85 3.23 -30.96
N GLU A 126 -3.49 2.30 -31.71
CA GLU A 126 -4.70 1.61 -31.25
C GLU A 126 -4.45 0.73 -30.01
N ARG A 127 -3.26 0.13 -29.92
CA ARG A 127 -2.85 -0.66 -28.75
C ARG A 127 -2.59 0.24 -27.55
N ALA A 128 -1.90 1.36 -27.75
CA ALA A 128 -1.65 2.35 -26.71
C ALA A 128 -2.95 2.94 -26.16
N GLU A 129 -3.94 3.21 -27.01
CA GLU A 129 -5.27 3.65 -26.59
C GLU A 129 -5.96 2.63 -25.69
N LYS A 130 -5.92 1.34 -26.06
CA LYS A 130 -6.45 0.25 -25.22
C LYS A 130 -5.73 0.16 -23.88
N ALA A 131 -4.43 0.38 -23.84
CA ALA A 131 -3.62 0.34 -22.63
C ALA A 131 -3.88 1.52 -21.68
N ARG A 132 -4.36 2.66 -22.19
CA ARG A 132 -4.75 3.84 -21.40
C ARG A 132 -6.13 3.73 -20.75
N LYS A 133 -6.87 2.64 -20.99
CA LYS A 133 -8.14 2.41 -20.30
C LYS A 133 -7.92 2.34 -18.78
N PRO A 134 -8.85 2.85 -17.97
CA PRO A 134 -8.74 2.74 -16.51
C PRO A 134 -8.41 1.30 -16.09
N LEU A 135 -7.49 1.17 -15.15
CA LEU A 135 -7.12 -0.13 -14.59
C LEU A 135 -8.34 -0.73 -13.88
N TYR A 136 -8.42 -2.06 -13.84
CA TYR A 136 -9.46 -2.68 -13.05
C TYR A 136 -9.16 -2.51 -11.56
N TRP A 137 -10.22 -2.51 -10.77
CA TRP A 137 -10.15 -2.39 -9.31
C TRP A 137 -9.25 -3.46 -8.67
N THR A 138 -9.07 -4.61 -9.33
CA THR A 138 -8.21 -5.70 -8.87
C THR A 138 -6.73 -5.32 -8.84
N GLU A 139 -6.25 -4.54 -9.80
CA GLU A 139 -4.87 -4.06 -9.90
C GLU A 139 -4.60 -3.01 -8.84
N GLU A 140 -5.57 -2.11 -8.63
CA GLU A 140 -5.53 -1.14 -7.54
C GLU A 140 -5.47 -1.85 -6.18
N TYR A 141 -6.34 -2.83 -5.95
CA TYR A 141 -6.35 -3.63 -4.74
C TYR A 141 -4.99 -4.32 -4.49
N ARG A 142 -4.45 -5.00 -5.49
CA ARG A 142 -3.15 -5.69 -5.38
C ARG A 142 -2.03 -4.73 -5.03
N MET A 143 -2.04 -3.53 -5.61
CA MET A 143 -1.08 -2.48 -5.30
C MET A 143 -1.24 -1.98 -3.86
N TYR A 144 -2.46 -1.66 -3.42
CA TYR A 144 -2.72 -1.24 -2.05
C TYR A 144 -2.28 -2.28 -1.03
N TRP A 145 -2.70 -3.53 -1.23
CA TRP A 145 -2.35 -4.65 -0.37
C TRP A 145 -0.83 -4.80 -0.23
N SER A 146 -0.10 -4.85 -1.35
CA SER A 146 1.37 -4.92 -1.34
C SER A 146 2.01 -3.74 -0.62
N LEU A 147 1.53 -2.52 -0.87
CA LEU A 147 2.06 -1.31 -0.25
C LEU A 147 1.85 -1.28 1.27
N PHE A 148 0.70 -1.74 1.76
CA PHE A 148 0.46 -1.91 3.19
C PHE A 148 1.48 -2.86 3.82
N HIS A 149 1.71 -4.01 3.19
CA HIS A 149 2.69 -4.98 3.71
C HIS A 149 4.13 -4.44 3.64
N LEU A 150 4.52 -3.74 2.57
CA LEU A 150 5.84 -3.12 2.47
C LEU A 150 6.07 -2.07 3.56
N GLN A 151 5.07 -1.24 3.83
CA GLN A 151 5.16 -0.24 4.89
C GLN A 151 5.33 -0.90 6.26
N TYR A 152 4.57 -1.96 6.52
CA TYR A 152 4.67 -2.69 7.78
C TYR A 152 6.01 -3.44 7.91
N TYR A 153 6.50 -4.07 6.84
CA TYR A 153 7.82 -4.70 6.82
C TYR A 153 8.95 -3.70 7.07
N SER A 154 8.86 -2.51 6.48
CA SER A 154 9.81 -1.42 6.73
C SER A 154 9.83 -1.04 8.20
N ALA A 155 8.65 -0.95 8.83
CA ALA A 155 8.52 -0.63 10.24
C ALA A 155 9.04 -1.76 11.14
N LEU A 156 8.66 -3.02 10.88
CA LEU A 156 9.16 -4.19 11.63
C LEU A 156 10.69 -4.29 11.59
N ARG A 157 11.30 -4.14 10.39
CA ARG A 157 12.75 -4.21 10.24
C ARG A 157 13.51 -3.14 11.04
N LYS A 158 12.86 -2.00 11.35
CA LYS A 158 13.46 -0.95 12.17
C LYS A 158 13.39 -1.25 13.66
N ALA A 159 12.40 -2.04 14.10
CA ALA A 159 12.12 -2.25 15.52
C ALA A 159 12.60 -3.59 16.07
N GLU A 160 12.55 -4.67 15.31
CA GLU A 160 12.74 -6.03 15.83
C GLU A 160 13.54 -6.95 14.88
N PRO A 161 14.17 -8.03 15.39
CA PRO A 161 14.92 -8.99 14.59
C PRO A 161 14.02 -9.93 13.78
N THR A 162 14.64 -10.73 12.90
CA THR A 162 14.03 -11.59 11.86
C THR A 162 12.84 -12.45 12.30
N GLN A 163 12.78 -12.90 13.56
CA GLN A 163 11.67 -13.74 14.07
C GLN A 163 10.31 -13.03 14.06
N ALA A 164 10.27 -11.70 14.23
CA ALA A 164 9.03 -10.93 14.14
C ALA A 164 8.44 -10.94 12.72
N LEU A 165 9.30 -11.07 11.70
CA LEU A 165 8.91 -11.13 10.30
C LEU A 165 8.21 -12.45 9.95
N ASP A 166 8.75 -13.56 10.46
CA ASP A 166 8.17 -14.90 10.24
C ASP A 166 6.80 -15.01 10.91
N ALA A 167 6.67 -14.54 12.15
CA ALA A 167 5.38 -14.49 12.85
C ALA A 167 4.36 -13.64 12.10
N TYR A 168 4.78 -12.47 11.58
CA TYR A 168 3.91 -11.62 10.78
C TYR A 168 3.44 -12.28 9.48
N ASN A 169 4.31 -13.00 8.78
CA ASN A 169 3.94 -13.73 7.56
C ASN A 169 2.91 -14.82 7.86
N VAL A 170 3.09 -15.56 8.97
CA VAL A 170 2.13 -16.57 9.41
C VAL A 170 0.79 -15.93 9.76
N TRP A 171 0.78 -14.85 10.55
CA TRP A 171 -0.46 -14.17 10.97
C TRP A 171 -1.25 -13.54 9.83
N ASN A 172 -0.57 -13.10 8.77
CA ASN A 172 -1.20 -12.48 7.60
C ASN A 172 -1.32 -13.44 6.41
N GLU A 173 -1.05 -14.73 6.61
CA GLU A 173 -1.17 -15.77 5.59
C GLU A 173 -0.40 -15.38 4.30
N ILE A 174 0.82 -14.88 4.47
CA ILE A 174 1.70 -14.48 3.36
C ILE A 174 2.48 -15.71 2.90
N GLY A 175 1.86 -16.46 1.98
CA GLY A 175 2.51 -17.55 1.25
C GLY A 175 3.48 -17.05 0.17
N SER A 176 4.08 -17.98 -0.58
CA SER A 176 5.07 -17.68 -1.62
C SER A 176 4.54 -16.75 -2.72
N GLU A 177 3.34 -16.99 -3.23
CA GLU A 177 2.74 -16.18 -4.30
C GLU A 177 2.49 -14.73 -3.85
N ARG A 178 1.99 -14.57 -2.62
CA ARG A 178 1.73 -13.27 -1.99
C ARG A 178 3.04 -12.54 -1.68
N ALA A 179 4.06 -13.26 -1.24
CA ALA A 179 5.39 -12.69 -1.05
C ALA A 179 5.98 -12.20 -2.37
N GLU A 180 5.87 -12.98 -3.45
CA GLU A 180 6.31 -12.58 -4.79
C GLU A 180 5.62 -11.28 -5.22
N GLN A 181 4.30 -11.17 -5.06
CA GLN A 181 3.55 -9.94 -5.36
C GLN A 181 4.08 -8.72 -4.60
N ILE A 182 4.41 -8.88 -3.31
CA ILE A 182 4.99 -7.80 -2.48
C ILE A 182 6.36 -7.39 -3.04
N TRP A 183 7.23 -8.36 -3.34
CA TRP A 183 8.57 -8.09 -3.87
C TRP A 183 8.55 -7.48 -5.27
N THR A 184 7.66 -7.94 -6.15
CA THR A 184 7.43 -7.34 -7.47
C THR A 184 7.00 -5.90 -7.33
N THR A 185 6.08 -5.61 -6.40
CA THR A 185 5.64 -4.23 -6.14
C THR A 185 6.81 -3.37 -5.66
N ALA A 186 7.65 -3.88 -4.77
CA ALA A 186 8.84 -3.16 -4.30
C ALA A 186 9.83 -2.87 -5.44
N ALA A 187 10.09 -3.85 -6.31
CA ALA A 187 10.96 -3.69 -7.47
C ALA A 187 10.42 -2.62 -8.43
N VAL A 188 9.13 -2.67 -8.76
CA VAL A 188 8.46 -1.68 -9.61
C VAL A 188 8.57 -0.27 -9.03
N LEU A 189 8.31 -0.10 -7.72
CA LEU A 189 8.46 1.20 -7.08
C LEU A 189 9.90 1.73 -7.20
N SER A 190 10.88 0.87 -6.97
CA SER A 190 12.30 1.20 -7.12
C SER A 190 12.64 1.64 -8.55
N ASP A 191 12.19 0.88 -9.56
CA ASP A 191 12.44 1.18 -10.97
C ASP A 191 11.79 2.48 -11.43
N LEU A 192 10.63 2.82 -10.86
CA LEU A 192 9.93 4.08 -11.12
C LEU A 192 10.48 5.26 -10.30
N GLY A 193 11.50 5.05 -9.46
CA GLY A 193 12.01 6.08 -8.55
C GLY A 193 10.99 6.52 -7.49
N LEU A 194 9.97 5.70 -7.23
CA LEU A 194 8.95 5.93 -6.22
C LEU A 194 9.41 5.33 -4.90
N HIS A 195 9.36 6.13 -3.85
CA HIS A 195 9.66 5.66 -2.51
C HIS A 195 8.44 5.92 -1.61
N PRO A 196 8.09 4.96 -0.73
CA PRO A 196 7.23 5.26 0.39
C PRO A 196 7.80 6.48 1.11
N THR A 197 7.02 7.55 1.17
CA THR A 197 7.48 8.80 1.75
C THR A 197 7.95 8.52 3.17
N LYS A 198 9.17 8.94 3.52
CA LYS A 198 9.71 8.88 4.88
C LYS A 198 8.98 9.90 5.78
N ARG A 199 7.65 9.79 5.93
CA ARG A 199 7.10 10.19 7.22
C ARG A 199 7.41 9.03 8.12
N GLU A 200 8.31 9.26 9.07
CA GLU A 200 8.49 8.32 10.15
C GLU A 200 7.10 7.93 10.63
N PRO A 201 6.75 6.63 10.61
CA PRO A 201 5.65 6.19 11.43
C PRO A 201 5.96 6.79 12.80
N SER A 202 5.01 7.55 13.35
CA SER A 202 5.12 7.97 14.74
C SER A 202 5.63 6.76 15.54
N PRO A 203 6.57 6.91 16.50
CA PRO A 203 7.07 5.77 17.28
C PRO A 203 5.93 4.94 17.92
N TYR A 204 4.72 5.50 17.94
CA TYR A 204 3.44 4.89 18.27
C TYR A 204 2.67 4.29 17.07
N ALA A 205 3.31 3.78 16.01
CA ALA A 205 2.64 3.14 14.85
C ALA A 205 3.01 1.66 14.69
N LEU A 206 3.87 1.16 15.56
CA LEU A 206 4.23 -0.25 15.59
C LEU A 206 3.46 -0.95 16.70
N PRO A 207 2.74 -2.05 16.39
CA PRO A 207 2.15 -2.86 17.43
C PRO A 207 3.27 -3.44 18.30
N GLY A 208 3.23 -3.15 19.59
CA GLY A 208 4.02 -3.87 20.58
C GLY A 208 3.57 -5.32 20.57
N ILE A 209 4.37 -6.20 19.98
CA ILE A 209 4.17 -7.64 20.09
C ILE A 209 4.49 -8.00 21.54
N CYS A 210 3.48 -8.14 22.40
CA CYS A 210 3.66 -8.83 23.67
C CYS A 210 3.82 -10.33 23.35
N PRO A 211 4.99 -10.95 23.57
CA PRO A 211 5.10 -12.39 23.44
C PRO A 211 4.29 -13.02 24.59
N GLY A 212 3.07 -13.45 24.26
CA GLY A 212 2.30 -14.32 25.13
C GLY A 212 3.12 -15.56 25.45
N LYS A 213 3.29 -15.84 26.74
CA LYS A 213 3.94 -17.03 27.28
C LYS A 213 3.36 -18.30 26.66
N HIS A 214 4.01 -18.83 25.64
CA HIS A 214 3.83 -20.21 25.23
C HIS A 214 5.12 -20.98 25.48
N HIS A 215 5.11 -21.74 26.57
CA HIS A 215 5.97 -22.90 26.71
C HIS A 215 5.69 -23.83 25.52
N PHE A 216 6.62 -23.98 24.58
CA PHE A 216 6.71 -25.22 23.82
C PHE A 216 8.12 -25.44 23.26
N LEU A 217 8.46 -26.73 23.21
CA LEU A 217 9.78 -27.33 23.23
C LEU A 217 10.59 -27.17 21.94
N SER A 218 11.91 -27.15 22.12
CA SER A 218 12.96 -27.29 21.12
C SER A 218 12.76 -28.48 20.17
N SER A 219 12.92 -28.29 18.85
CA SER A 219 13.56 -29.29 17.99
C SER A 219 14.01 -28.75 16.62
N THR A 220 15.32 -28.81 16.41
CA THR A 220 16.08 -29.13 15.18
C THR A 220 15.94 -28.33 13.88
N ARG A 221 17.05 -27.62 13.56
CA ARG A 221 17.79 -27.50 12.29
C ARG A 221 17.02 -27.62 10.96
N SER A 222 17.11 -26.56 10.14
CA SER A 222 17.44 -26.71 8.71
C SER A 222 18.13 -25.43 8.20
N THR A 223 19.33 -25.62 7.67
CA THR A 223 20.17 -24.66 6.96
C THR A 223 19.75 -24.54 5.50
N CYS A 224 19.71 -23.33 4.93
CA CYS A 224 20.25 -23.05 3.59
C CYS A 224 20.37 -21.54 3.30
N PRO A 225 21.29 -21.13 2.41
CA PRO A 225 21.90 -19.81 2.41
C PRO A 225 21.26 -18.84 1.41
N LEU A 226 21.40 -17.54 1.72
CA LEU A 226 21.19 -16.44 0.78
C LEU A 226 22.23 -16.52 -0.34
N VAL A 227 21.77 -16.79 -1.57
CA VAL A 227 22.51 -16.46 -2.80
C VAL A 227 21.77 -15.33 -3.48
N VAL A 228 22.36 -14.14 -3.42
CA VAL A 228 22.02 -13.02 -4.29
C VAL A 228 22.56 -13.37 -5.67
N SER A 229 21.69 -13.50 -6.68
CA SER A 229 22.11 -13.60 -8.07
C SER A 229 21.52 -12.45 -8.90
N PRO A 230 22.36 -11.70 -9.64
CA PRO A 230 21.92 -10.65 -10.55
C PRO A 230 21.70 -11.25 -11.95
N CYS A 231 20.46 -11.22 -12.46
CA CYS A 231 20.19 -11.59 -13.85
C CYS A 231 19.15 -10.66 -14.47
N LEU A 232 19.61 -9.58 -15.11
CA LEU A 232 18.96 -8.98 -16.28
C LEU A 232 20.02 -8.29 -17.14
N SER A 233 20.86 -9.09 -17.79
CA SER A 233 21.72 -8.66 -18.90
C SER A 233 21.72 -9.78 -19.95
N GLY A 234 20.78 -9.71 -20.90
CA GLY A 234 20.61 -10.81 -21.86
C GLY A 234 19.55 -10.60 -22.94
N LEU A 235 19.33 -9.38 -23.45
CA LEU A 235 18.61 -9.20 -24.72
C LEU A 235 19.63 -9.30 -25.88
N ARG A 236 19.86 -10.54 -26.34
CA ARG A 236 20.61 -10.84 -27.57
C ARG A 236 19.74 -10.47 -28.78
N ARG A 237 20.32 -9.70 -29.70
CA ARG A 237 19.82 -9.47 -31.06
C ARG A 237 19.65 -10.81 -31.77
N LEU A 238 18.47 -11.04 -32.33
CA LEU A 238 18.25 -12.04 -33.38
C LEU A 238 18.50 -11.36 -34.73
N SER A 239 19.58 -11.73 -35.40
CA SER A 239 19.77 -11.47 -36.83
C SER A 239 18.95 -12.47 -37.65
N PRO A 240 18.43 -12.08 -38.83
CA PRO A 240 17.70 -13.00 -39.71
C PRO A 240 18.66 -13.95 -40.47
N PRO A 241 18.19 -15.12 -40.92
CA PRO A 241 19.02 -16.08 -41.66
C PRO A 241 19.21 -15.64 -43.12
N GLU A 242 20.45 -15.80 -43.58
CA GLU A 242 20.87 -15.72 -44.97
C GLU A 242 20.26 -16.88 -45.76
N ASN A 243 19.57 -16.57 -46.87
CA ASN A 243 19.20 -17.54 -47.88
C ASN A 243 20.30 -17.55 -48.95
N GLU A 244 21.20 -18.52 -48.88
CA GLU A 244 21.94 -19.01 -50.04
C GLU A 244 21.21 -20.22 -50.61
N ALA A 245 20.75 -20.12 -51.86
CA ALA A 245 20.44 -21.28 -52.68
C ALA A 245 21.00 -21.04 -54.09
N THR A 246 22.01 -21.83 -54.40
CA THR A 246 22.73 -21.96 -55.66
C THR A 246 21.85 -22.61 -56.73
N THR A 247 21.75 -22.00 -57.92
CA THR A 247 21.97 -22.64 -59.23
C THR A 247 22.18 -21.59 -60.31
#